data_AF-A0A957K658-F1
#
_entry.id   AF-A0A957K658-F1
#
_cell.length_a   1.000
_cell.length_b   1.000
_cell.length_c   1.000
_cell.angle_alpha   90.00
_cell.angle_beta   90.00
_cell.angle_gamma   90.00
#
_symmetry.space_group_name_H-M   'P 1'
#
loop_
_entity.id
_entity.type
_entity.pdbx_description
1 polymer ?
#
loop_
_entity_poly.entity_id
_entity_poly.type
_entity_poly.pdbx_seq_one_letter_code
_entity_poly.pdbx_strand_id
1 'polypeptide(L)'
;ACVFAVASQVDDAIVTTATFNVTFARPYTGDLLVATGRLLHASRRLFVAEAEIHDDEGRLVAKGNGTFMKTNHALRPDPEASA
;
A
#
# COMPACT_ATOMS: atom_id res chain seq x y z
N ALA A 1 -4.51 -1.37 0.51
CA ALA A 1 -4.42 -0.90 -0.89
C ALA A 1 -3.03 -0.33 -1.23
N CYS A 2 -2.58 0.80 -0.65
CA CYS A 2 -1.28 1.42 -1.01
C CYS A 2 -0.08 0.48 -0.88
N VAL A 3 0.08 -0.21 0.26
CA VAL A 3 1.21 -1.14 0.46
C VAL A 3 1.20 -2.28 -0.55
N PHE A 4 0.03 -2.76 -0.96
CA PHE A 4 -0.06 -3.81 -1.98
C PHE A 4 0.33 -3.29 -3.37
N ALA A 5 -0.04 -2.06 -3.72
CA ALA A 5 0.39 -1.44 -4.97
C ALA A 5 1.92 -1.23 -5.03
N VAL A 6 2.57 -1.03 -3.89
CA VAL A 6 4.04 -0.96 -3.80
C VAL A 6 4.65 -2.37 -3.78
N ALA A 7 4.16 -3.27 -2.94
CA ALA A 7 4.68 -4.62 -2.78
C ALA A 7 4.54 -5.44 -4.08
N SER A 8 3.55 -5.16 -4.93
CA SER A 8 3.45 -5.78 -6.25
C SER A 8 4.58 -5.38 -7.21
N GLN A 9 5.44 -4.43 -6.85
CA GLN A 9 6.63 -4.01 -7.60
C GLN A 9 7.95 -4.35 -6.88
N VAL A 10 7.89 -5.03 -5.73
CA VAL A 10 9.07 -5.42 -4.95
C VAL A 10 8.97 -6.91 -4.63
N ASP A 11 9.78 -7.72 -5.30
CA ASP A 11 9.76 -9.19 -5.24
C ASP A 11 10.85 -9.80 -4.34
N ASP A 12 11.86 -9.01 -3.97
CA ASP A 12 13.08 -9.46 -3.32
C ASP A 12 13.23 -8.97 -1.87
N ALA A 13 12.44 -8.00 -1.42
CA ALA A 13 12.62 -7.38 -0.12
C ALA A 13 11.32 -7.00 0.60
N ILE A 14 11.41 -6.88 1.92
CA ILE A 14 10.32 -6.35 2.74
C ILE A 14 10.18 -4.84 2.50
N VAL A 15 8.94 -4.38 2.35
CA VAL A 15 8.56 -2.97 2.23
C VAL A 15 7.98 -2.48 3.56
N THR A 16 8.41 -1.31 4.02
CA THR A 16 7.90 -0.65 5.23
C THR A 16 7.20 0.66 4.91
N THR A 17 6.31 1.10 5.79
CA THR A 17 5.64 2.39 5.69
C THR A 17 6.48 3.46 6.39
N ALA A 18 6.87 4.51 5.68
CA ALA A 18 7.58 5.65 6.26
C ALA A 18 6.60 6.72 6.75
N THR A 19 5.63 7.08 5.92
CA THR A 19 4.53 7.98 6.28
C THR A 19 3.22 7.50 5.66
N PHE A 20 2.12 7.78 6.33
CA PHE A 20 0.79 7.52 5.80
C PHE A 20 -0.18 8.57 6.29
N ASN A 21 -1.00 9.10 5.38
CA ASN A 21 -2.07 10.02 5.69
C ASN A 21 -3.39 9.48 5.15
N VAL A 22 -4.45 9.67 5.91
CA VAL A 22 -5.82 9.33 5.53
C VAL A 22 -6.70 10.55 5.70
N THR A 23 -7.43 10.88 4.64
CA THR A 23 -8.47 11.91 4.66
C THR A 23 -9.82 11.23 4.51
N PHE A 24 -10.68 11.40 5.51
CA PHE A 24 -12.05 10.93 5.50
C PHE A 24 -12.94 12.00 4.84
N ALA A 25 -13.60 11.64 3.74
CA ALA A 25 -14.47 12.56 3.01
C ALA A 25 -15.89 12.59 3.61
N ARG A 26 -16.33 11.46 4.18
CA ARG A 26 -17.67 11.28 4.76
C ARG A 26 -17.71 10.10 5.73
N PRO A 27 -18.62 10.10 6.72
CA PRO A 27 -18.92 8.90 7.51
C PRO A 27 -19.47 7.79 6.61
N TYR A 28 -19.22 6.54 6.98
CA TYR A 28 -19.81 5.36 6.35
C TYR A 28 -20.20 4.34 7.43
N THR A 29 -21.38 3.77 7.28
CA THR A 29 -21.97 2.81 8.23
C THR A 29 -22.59 1.59 7.54
N GLY A 30 -22.25 1.35 6.27
CA GLY A 30 -22.68 0.15 5.55
C GLY A 30 -21.69 -1.00 5.73
N ASP A 31 -21.87 -2.06 4.92
CA ASP A 31 -21.16 -3.32 5.11
C ASP A 31 -19.96 -3.53 4.17
N LEU A 32 -19.86 -2.75 3.08
CA LEU A 32 -18.86 -3.00 2.03
C LEU A 32 -18.12 -1.72 1.62
N LEU A 33 -16.79 -1.78 1.71
CA LEU A 33 -15.88 -0.79 1.16
C LEU A 33 -14.87 -1.46 0.24
N VAL A 34 -14.61 -0.84 -0.92
CA VAL A 34 -13.58 -1.27 -1.86
C VAL A 34 -12.46 -0.25 -1.87
N ALA A 35 -11.24 -0.70 -1.54
CA ALA A 35 -10.04 0.13 -1.53
C ALA A 35 -9.15 -0.19 -2.74
N THR A 36 -9.04 0.74 -3.68
CA THR A 36 -8.20 0.61 -4.86
C THR A 36 -6.91 1.39 -4.66
N GLY A 37 -5.76 0.73 -4.78
CA GLY A 37 -4.44 1.34 -4.61
C GLY A 37 -3.76 1.60 -5.94
N ARG A 38 -3.04 2.72 -6.04
CA ARG A 38 -2.27 3.09 -7.22
C ARG A 38 -0.87 3.53 -6.81
N LEU A 39 0.12 2.97 -7.48
CA LEU A 39 1.51 3.42 -7.36
C LEU A 39 1.67 4.72 -8.16
N LEU A 40 2.15 5.76 -7.50
CA LEU A 40 2.39 7.07 -8.09
C LEU A 40 3.84 7.25 -8.51
N HIS A 41 4.76 6.73 -7.70
CA HIS A 41 6.19 6.83 -7.94
C HIS A 41 6.91 5.60 -7.41
N ALA A 42 7.88 5.11 -8.18
CA ALA A 42 8.81 4.06 -7.77
C ALA A 42 10.25 4.51 -8.02
N SER A 43 11.07 4.32 -7.00
CA SER A 43 12.52 4.44 -7.09
C SER A 43 13.17 3.19 -6.50
N ARG A 44 14.51 3.16 -6.45
CA ARG A 44 15.25 2.01 -5.89
C ARG A 44 14.88 1.69 -4.44
N ARG A 45 14.56 2.70 -3.62
CA ARG A 45 14.34 2.54 -2.17
C ARG A 45 13.07 3.20 -1.65
N LEU A 46 12.53 4.19 -2.34
CA LEU A 46 11.37 4.95 -1.90
C LEU A 46 10.24 4.88 -2.93
N PHE A 47 9.02 4.67 -2.45
CA PHE A 47 7.82 4.53 -3.26
C PHE A 47 6.73 5.45 -2.72
N VAL A 48 5.91 5.97 -3.62
CA VAL A 48 4.74 6.77 -3.26
C VAL A 48 3.52 6.10 -3.84
N ALA A 49 2.51 5.84 -3.02
CA ALA A 49 1.26 5.25 -3.46
C ALA A 49 0.07 5.95 -2.81
N GLU A 50 -1.02 5.99 -3.55
CA GLU A 50 -2.33 6.44 -3.07
C GLU A 50 -3.35 5.32 -3.09
N ALA A 51 -4.44 5.52 -2.40
CA ALA A 51 -5.61 4.68 -2.49
C ALA A 51 -6.88 5.49 -2.33
N GLU A 52 -7.93 5.05 -3.00
CA GLU A 52 -9.28 5.56 -2.82
C GLU A 52 -10.16 4.43 -2.28
N ILE A 53 -11.01 4.78 -1.32
CA ILE A 53 -11.97 3.88 -0.71
C ILE A 53 -13.36 4.32 -1.14
N HIS A 54 -14.08 3.44 -1.81
CA HIS A 54 -15.45 3.66 -2.28
C HIS A 54 -16.41 2.70 -1.60
N ASP A 55 -17.66 3.12 -1.43
CA ASP A 55 -18.75 2.22 -1.06
C ASP A 55 -19.32 1.47 -2.27
N ASP A 56 -20.33 0.64 -2.01
CA ASP A 56 -21.07 -0.16 -2.99
C ASP A 56 -21.82 0.67 -4.05
N GLU A 57 -22.15 1.92 -3.74
CA GLU A 57 -22.71 2.89 -4.68
C GLU A 57 -21.62 3.66 -5.46
N GLY A 58 -20.34 3.33 -5.27
CA GLY A 58 -19.21 3.99 -5.93
C GLY A 58 -18.91 5.39 -5.39
N ARG A 59 -19.38 5.73 -4.19
CA ARG A 59 -19.16 7.05 -3.57
C ARG A 59 -17.86 7.03 -2.78
N LEU A 60 -17.04 8.07 -2.96
CA LEU A 60 -15.75 8.18 -2.26
C LEU A 60 -15.97 8.39 -0.75
N VAL A 61 -15.41 7.49 0.06
CA VAL A 61 -15.49 7.52 1.53
C VAL A 61 -14.20 8.07 2.14
N ALA A 62 -13.05 7.66 1.62
CA ALA A 62 -11.75 8.13 2.12
C ALA A 62 -10.66 8.04 1.04
N LYS A 63 -9.61 8.83 1.22
CA LYS A 63 -8.36 8.73 0.45
C LYS A 63 -7.19 8.47 1.37
N GLY A 64 -6.30 7.59 0.96
CA GLY A 64 -5.02 7.34 1.60
C GLY A 64 -3.88 7.75 0.70
N ASN A 65 -2.83 8.35 1.24
CA ASN A 65 -1.55 8.51 0.55
C ASN A 65 -0.42 8.10 1.50
N GLY A 66 0.66 7.57 0.94
CA GLY A 66 1.76 7.08 1.75
C GLY A 66 3.08 7.07 1.01
N THR A 67 4.14 7.15 1.80
CA THR A 67 5.50 6.88 1.36
C THR A 67 5.97 5.57 1.99
N PHE A 68 6.61 4.75 1.17
CA PHE A 68 7.04 3.41 1.54
C PHE A 68 8.51 3.24 1.22
N MET A 69 9.21 2.43 2.00
CA MET A 69 10.63 2.17 1.82
C MET A 69 10.92 0.68 1.65
N LYS A 70 11.76 0.35 0.68
CA LYS A 70 12.32 -1.00 0.53
C LYS A 70 13.46 -1.17 1.53
N THR A 71 13.38 -2.22 2.34
CA THR A 71 14.43 -2.56 3.31
C THR A 71 15.55 -3.37 2.66
N ASN A 72 16.60 -3.68 3.43
CA ASN A 72 17.63 -4.65 3.05
C ASN A 72 17.28 -6.09 3.50
N HIS A 73 16.12 -6.31 4.11
CA HIS A 73 15.69 -7.63 4.53
C HIS A 73 15.02 -8.34 3.35
N ALA A 74 15.49 -9.55 3.05
CA ALA A 74 14.94 -10.39 1.99
C ALA A 74 13.46 -10.72 2.27
N LEU A 75 12.63 -10.71 1.22
CA LEU A 75 11.20 -11.03 1.33
C LEU A 75 10.97 -12.52 1.67
N ARG A 76 11.88 -13.38 1.21
CA ARG A 76 11.90 -14.81 1.50
C ARG A 76 13.22 -15.16 2.17
N PRO A 77 13.23 -16.08 3.14
CA PRO A 77 14.48 -16.60 3.68
C PRO A 77 15.27 -17.27 2.55
N ASP A 78 16.60 -17.14 2.62
CA ASP A 78 17.50 -17.77 1.66
C ASP A 78 17.35 -19.30 1.77
N PRO A 79 16.94 -20.00 0.69
CA PRO A 79 16.70 -21.44 0.75
C PRO A 79 17.95 -22.23 1.17
N GLU A 80 19.16 -21.69 0.99
CA GLU A 80 20.42 -22.33 1.39
C GLU A 80 20.81 -22.09 2.86
N ALA A 81 20.22 -21.09 3.54
CA ALA A 81 20.56 -20.78 4.94
C ALA A 81 19.81 -21.64 5.97
N SER A 82 18.95 -22.56 5.51
CA SER A 82 18.13 -23.45 6.36
C SER A 82 18.55 -24.94 6.27
N ALA A 83 19.65 -25.23 5.58
CA ALA A 83 20.31 -26.55 5.51
C ALA A 83 21.58 -26.56 6.37
#